data_AF-A0A1B9G7P9-F1
#
_entry.id   AF-A0A1B9G7P9-F1
#
_cell.length_a   1.000
_cell.length_b   1.000
_cell.length_c   1.000
_cell.angle_alpha   90.00
_cell.angle_beta   90.00
_cell.angle_gamma   90.00
#
_symmetry.space_group_name_H-M   'P 1'
#
loop_
_entity.id
_entity.type
_entity.pdbx_description
1 polymer ?
#
loop_
_entity_poly.entity_id
_entity_poly.type
_entity_poly.pdbx_seq_one_letter_code
_entity_poly.pdbx_strand_id
1 'polypeptide(L)'
;MFSAKIAFTALASLALTSASPFKRQFPPPVEVIRPENVTTEQFKQEFLELCPRYYGESEITDRPIYIFEAFQESFDEDQWKGRKADVSCIYQYPTAEFQNIGVDVAMALGGDGIVTIDPIETGGGPQ
;
A
#
# COMPACT_ATOMS: atom_id res chain seq x y z
N MET A 1 62.06 4.54 -43.18
CA MET A 1 61.77 4.90 -41.78
C MET A 1 60.26 4.95 -41.61
N PHE A 2 59.65 3.88 -41.08
CA PHE A 2 58.20 3.79 -40.90
C PHE A 2 57.83 4.39 -39.55
N SER A 3 57.01 5.45 -39.56
CA SER A 3 56.59 6.18 -38.36
C SER A 3 55.22 5.65 -37.94
N ALA A 4 55.20 4.77 -36.93
CA ALA A 4 53.98 4.29 -36.31
C ALA A 4 53.48 5.36 -35.33
N LYS A 5 52.37 6.03 -35.67
CA LYS A 5 51.66 6.92 -34.75
C LYS A 5 50.64 6.10 -33.97
N ILE A 6 50.89 5.90 -32.68
CA ILE A 6 49.94 5.35 -31.72
C ILE A 6 49.61 6.48 -30.74
N ALA A 7 48.34 6.90 -30.66
CA ALA A 7 47.80 7.59 -29.48
C ALA A 7 46.26 7.52 -29.51
N PHE A 8 45.71 6.65 -28.69
CA PHE A 8 44.98 6.97 -27.45
C PHE A 8 43.56 7.51 -27.68
N THR A 9 42.63 6.58 -27.87
CA THR A 9 41.19 6.80 -27.72
C THR A 9 40.82 6.82 -26.23
N ALA A 10 40.52 8.00 -25.69
CA ALA A 10 39.96 8.14 -24.35
C ALA A 10 38.47 7.76 -24.39
N LEU A 11 38.15 6.51 -24.00
CA LEU A 11 36.79 6.10 -23.66
C LEU A 11 36.46 6.63 -22.27
N ALA A 12 35.83 7.80 -22.21
CA ALA A 12 35.22 8.31 -21.00
C ALA A 12 33.92 7.50 -20.75
N SER A 13 34.04 6.44 -19.96
CA SER A 13 32.89 5.68 -19.47
C SER A 13 32.07 6.57 -18.54
N LEU A 14 30.92 7.08 -19.02
CA LEU A 14 29.89 7.59 -18.13
C LEU A 14 29.38 6.41 -17.30
N ALA A 15 29.86 6.30 -16.07
CA ALA A 15 29.22 5.48 -15.06
C ALA A 15 27.85 6.11 -14.77
N LEU A 16 26.80 5.60 -15.42
CA LEU A 16 25.43 5.78 -14.93
C LEU A 16 25.40 5.10 -13.56
N THR A 17 25.55 5.89 -12.50
CA THR A 17 25.15 5.47 -11.17
C THR A 17 23.63 5.30 -11.23
N SER A 18 23.19 4.06 -11.44
CA SER A 18 21.80 3.68 -11.23
C SER A 18 21.49 3.95 -9.77
N ALA A 19 20.92 5.12 -9.48
CA ALA A 19 20.31 5.40 -8.20
C ALA A 19 19.35 4.23 -7.94
N SER A 20 19.68 3.41 -6.93
CA SER A 20 18.83 2.31 -6.52
C SER A 20 17.43 2.89 -6.30
N PRO A 21 16.37 2.30 -6.89
CA PRO A 21 15.04 2.86 -6.74
C PRO A 21 14.75 2.88 -5.24
N PHE A 22 14.52 4.07 -4.69
CA PHE A 22 13.99 4.22 -3.34
C PHE A 22 12.87 3.21 -3.19
N LYS A 23 13.07 2.16 -2.37
CA LYS A 23 12.01 1.22 -2.05
C LYS A 23 10.98 2.03 -1.28
N ARG A 24 9.89 2.44 -1.95
CA ARG A 24 8.75 3.04 -1.29
C ARG A 24 8.27 2.02 -0.26
N GLN A 25 8.36 2.36 1.02
CA GLN A 25 7.75 1.55 2.07
C GLN A 25 6.26 1.90 2.06
N PHE A 26 5.46 0.98 1.53
CA PHE A 26 4.02 1.08 1.66
C PHE A 26 3.58 0.57 3.03
N PRO A 27 2.56 1.19 3.64
CA PRO A 27 1.97 0.67 4.86
C PRO A 27 1.41 -0.75 4.60
N PRO A 28 1.40 -1.61 5.63
CA PRO A 28 0.93 -2.98 5.48
C PRO A 28 -0.57 -3.04 5.18
N PRO A 29 -1.07 -4.19 4.69
CA PRO A 29 -2.50 -4.47 4.66
C PRO A 29 -3.13 -4.33 6.06
N VAL A 30 -4.41 -3.98 6.09
CA VAL A 30 -5.21 -3.85 7.30
C VAL A 30 -6.36 -4.84 7.27
N GLU A 31 -6.69 -5.42 8.42
CA GLU A 31 -7.77 -6.40 8.52
C GLU A 31 -9.13 -5.70 8.65
N VAL A 32 -10.10 -6.12 7.85
CA VAL A 32 -11.47 -5.59 7.86
C VAL A 32 -12.50 -6.73 7.90
N ILE A 33 -13.69 -6.41 8.39
CA ILE A 33 -14.85 -7.31 8.45
C ILE A 33 -15.93 -6.79 7.51
N ARG A 34 -16.40 -7.62 6.57
CA ARG A 34 -17.56 -7.28 5.73
C ARG A 34 -18.88 -7.32 6.52
N PRO A 35 -19.90 -6.56 6.11
CA PRO A 35 -21.22 -6.62 6.73
C PRO A 35 -21.91 -7.98 6.53
N GLU A 36 -22.85 -8.32 7.42
CA GLU A 36 -23.51 -9.64 7.45
C GLU A 36 -24.38 -9.94 6.23
N ASN A 37 -24.96 -8.88 5.66
CA ASN A 37 -25.92 -8.95 4.56
C ASN A 37 -25.28 -8.89 3.17
N VAL A 38 -23.95 -8.85 3.07
CA VAL A 38 -23.22 -8.72 1.79
C VAL A 38 -22.27 -9.90 1.63
N THR A 39 -22.17 -10.48 0.44
CA THR A 39 -21.25 -11.59 0.16
C THR A 39 -19.80 -11.09 0.08
N THR A 40 -18.81 -11.96 0.31
CA THR A 40 -17.40 -11.58 0.19
C THR A 40 -17.05 -11.06 -1.19
N GLU A 41 -17.57 -11.69 -2.25
CA GLU A 41 -17.31 -11.25 -3.63
C GLU A 41 -17.95 -9.89 -3.92
N GLN A 42 -19.16 -9.63 -3.44
CA GLN A 42 -19.79 -8.32 -3.58
C GLN A 42 -19.00 -7.24 -2.82
N PHE A 43 -18.63 -7.50 -1.57
CA PHE A 43 -17.86 -6.55 -0.78
C PHE A 43 -16.49 -6.25 -1.40
N LYS A 44 -15.80 -7.28 -1.92
CA LYS A 44 -14.56 -7.14 -2.67
C LYS A 44 -14.75 -6.28 -3.91
N GLN A 45 -15.78 -6.54 -4.72
CA GLN A 45 -16.05 -5.76 -5.93
C GLN A 45 -16.29 -4.28 -5.59
N GLU A 46 -17.15 -4.01 -4.61
CA GLU A 46 -17.47 -2.65 -4.18
C GLU A 46 -16.24 -1.96 -3.56
N PHE A 47 -15.41 -2.69 -2.81
CA PHE A 47 -14.16 -2.17 -2.24
C PHE A 47 -13.18 -1.74 -3.34
N LEU A 48 -12.91 -2.64 -4.29
CA LEU A 48 -12.00 -2.37 -5.41
C LEU A 48 -12.55 -1.25 -6.30
N GLU A 49 -13.88 -1.12 -6.40
CA GLU A 49 -14.50 -0.04 -7.14
C GLU A 49 -14.39 1.32 -6.42
N LEU A 50 -14.65 1.35 -5.11
CA LEU A 50 -14.68 2.57 -4.32
C LEU A 50 -13.28 3.08 -3.99
N CYS A 51 -12.34 2.19 -3.68
CA CYS A 51 -10.99 2.53 -3.25
C CYS A 51 -10.31 3.61 -4.11
N PRO A 52 -10.18 3.50 -5.45
CA PRO A 52 -9.49 4.50 -6.26
C PRO A 52 -10.16 5.88 -6.30
N ARG A 53 -11.46 5.93 -5.97
CA ARG A 53 -12.30 7.13 -6.05
C ARG A 53 -12.83 7.57 -4.68
N TYR A 54 -12.29 7.02 -3.59
CA TYR A 54 -12.77 7.30 -2.23
C TYR A 54 -12.70 8.79 -1.89
N TYR A 55 -11.59 9.44 -2.22
CA TYR A 55 -11.47 10.89 -2.08
C TYR A 55 -12.08 11.68 -3.26
N GLY A 56 -12.59 11.04 -4.32
CA GLY A 56 -13.31 11.62 -5.47
C GLY A 56 -12.44 12.16 -6.63
N GLU A 57 -13.04 12.37 -7.82
CA GLU A 57 -12.37 12.78 -9.08
C GLU A 57 -12.11 14.30 -9.27
N SER A 58 -12.20 15.12 -8.22
CA SER A 58 -12.09 16.59 -8.35
C SER A 58 -10.64 17.11 -8.21
N GLU A 59 -10.26 18.03 -9.10
CA GLU A 59 -8.95 18.72 -9.23
C GLU A 59 -8.56 19.60 -8.01
N ILE A 60 -8.41 19.01 -6.82
CA ILE A 60 -7.93 19.75 -5.64
C ILE A 60 -6.50 19.32 -5.33
N THR A 61 -5.57 20.27 -5.32
CA THR A 61 -4.14 20.10 -5.04
C THR A 61 -3.82 19.49 -3.67
N ASP A 62 -4.81 19.43 -2.79
CA ASP A 62 -4.68 18.99 -1.40
C ASP A 62 -5.15 17.54 -1.18
N ARG A 63 -5.61 16.85 -2.24
CA ARG A 63 -6.05 15.45 -2.13
C ARG A 63 -4.87 14.49 -2.28
N PRO A 64 -4.92 13.34 -1.59
CA PRO A 64 -3.88 12.34 -1.77
C PRO A 64 -4.00 11.66 -3.15
N ILE A 65 -2.84 11.29 -3.70
CA ILE A 65 -2.70 10.59 -4.98
C ILE A 65 -2.96 9.10 -4.75
N TYR A 66 -3.86 8.53 -5.55
CA TYR A 66 -4.11 7.09 -5.54
C TYR A 66 -2.88 6.30 -6.01
N ILE A 67 -2.49 5.26 -5.27
CA ILE A 67 -1.35 4.42 -5.61
C ILE A 67 -1.80 3.03 -6.07
N PHE A 68 -2.52 2.28 -5.22
CA PHE A 68 -3.01 0.94 -5.56
C PHE A 68 -4.03 0.41 -4.54
N GLU A 69 -4.74 -0.64 -4.96
CA GLU A 69 -5.65 -1.44 -4.15
C GLU A 69 -5.26 -2.93 -4.13
N ALA A 70 -5.61 -3.62 -3.06
CA ALA A 70 -5.58 -5.07 -2.96
C ALA A 70 -6.63 -5.56 -1.97
N PHE A 71 -7.19 -6.75 -2.22
CA PHE A 71 -8.15 -7.42 -1.35
C PHE A 71 -7.81 -8.90 -1.27
N GLN A 72 -7.64 -9.42 -0.05
CA GLN A 72 -7.34 -10.82 0.20
C GLN A 72 -8.26 -11.37 1.30
N GLU A 73 -8.99 -12.44 1.00
CA GLU A 73 -9.83 -13.10 2.01
C GLU A 73 -8.97 -13.74 3.10
N SER A 74 -9.39 -13.60 4.36
CA SER A 74 -8.82 -14.35 5.47
C SER A 74 -9.56 -15.68 5.64
N PHE A 75 -8.78 -16.73 5.88
CA PHE A 75 -9.26 -18.08 6.13
C PHE A 75 -9.16 -18.47 7.62
N ASP A 76 -8.99 -17.49 8.49
CA ASP A 76 -8.82 -17.72 9.92
C ASP A 76 -10.06 -18.37 10.54
N GLU A 77 -9.81 -19.28 11.48
CA GLU A 77 -10.85 -19.99 12.21
C GLU A 77 -11.28 -19.25 13.48
N ASP A 78 -11.81 -18.04 13.33
CA ASP A 78 -12.34 -17.25 14.42
C ASP A 78 -13.85 -16.93 14.27
N GLN A 79 -14.38 -16.10 15.16
CA GLN A 79 -15.80 -15.70 15.15
C GLN A 79 -16.22 -14.93 13.87
N TRP A 80 -15.26 -14.45 13.09
CA TRP A 80 -15.44 -13.71 11.86
C TRP A 80 -15.08 -14.53 10.61
N LYS A 81 -14.94 -15.86 10.75
CA LYS A 81 -14.64 -16.79 9.66
C LYS A 81 -15.51 -16.53 8.42
N GLY A 82 -14.84 -16.36 7.27
CA GLY A 82 -15.49 -16.09 5.98
C GLY A 82 -16.02 -14.65 5.82
N ARG A 83 -15.77 -13.77 6.79
CA ARG A 83 -16.10 -12.34 6.75
C ARG A 83 -14.89 -11.42 6.83
N LYS A 84 -13.75 -11.92 7.28
CA LYS A 84 -12.49 -11.20 7.35
C LYS A 84 -11.79 -11.11 6.00
N ALA A 85 -11.12 -9.99 5.77
CA ALA A 85 -10.22 -9.80 4.66
C ALA A 85 -9.09 -8.84 5.04
N ASP A 86 -7.90 -9.10 4.51
CA ASP A 86 -6.80 -8.15 4.49
C ASP A 86 -6.95 -7.25 3.28
N VAL A 87 -6.96 -5.94 3.50
CA VAL A 87 -7.13 -4.95 2.44
C VAL A 87 -5.99 -3.96 2.41
N SER A 88 -5.64 -3.54 1.20
CA SER A 88 -4.77 -2.40 0.97
C SER A 88 -5.51 -1.42 0.07
N CYS A 89 -5.66 -0.18 0.53
CA CYS A 89 -6.10 0.93 -0.30
C CYS A 89 -5.14 2.08 -0.06
N ILE A 90 -4.09 2.15 -0.88
CA ILE A 90 -2.93 3.00 -0.60
C ILE A 90 -3.02 4.31 -1.36
N TYR A 91 -2.91 5.38 -0.58
CA TYR A 91 -2.89 6.75 -1.03
C TYR A 91 -1.59 7.44 -0.60
N GLN A 92 -1.11 8.38 -1.39
CA GLN A 92 0.04 9.23 -1.08
C GLN A 92 -0.44 10.65 -0.82
N TYR A 93 -0.25 11.16 0.39
CA TYR A 93 -0.58 12.54 0.73
C TYR A 93 0.37 13.54 0.08
N PRO A 94 -0.03 14.82 -0.06
CA PRO A 94 0.85 15.89 -0.53
C PRO A 94 2.16 16.03 0.27
N THR A 95 2.17 15.58 1.53
CA THR A 95 3.35 15.49 2.41
C THR A 95 4.33 14.36 2.03
N ALA A 96 4.07 13.62 0.96
CA ALA A 96 4.77 12.41 0.53
C ALA A 96 4.65 11.18 1.46
N GLU A 97 3.73 11.22 2.43
CA GLU A 97 3.41 10.08 3.30
C GLU A 97 2.44 9.12 2.61
N PHE A 98 2.70 7.82 2.71
CA PHE A 98 1.77 6.77 2.24
C PHE A 98 0.86 6.33 3.39
N GLN A 99 -0.44 6.26 3.13
CA GLN A 99 -1.42 5.76 4.09
C GLN A 99 -2.27 4.66 3.45
N ASN A 100 -2.55 3.61 4.22
CA ASN A 100 -3.57 2.63 3.89
C ASN A 100 -4.89 3.11 4.47
N ILE A 101 -5.83 3.51 3.61
CA ILE A 101 -7.18 3.94 4.00
C ILE A 101 -8.21 2.81 3.88
N GLY A 102 -7.75 1.55 3.80
CA GLY A 102 -8.61 0.39 3.59
C GLY A 102 -9.73 0.25 4.63
N VAL A 103 -9.46 0.64 5.88
CA VAL A 103 -10.50 0.69 6.93
C VAL A 103 -11.58 1.73 6.60
N ASP A 104 -11.19 2.94 6.19
CA ASP A 104 -12.14 4.02 5.87
C ASP A 104 -13.04 3.66 4.69
N VAL A 105 -12.48 2.98 3.68
CA VAL A 105 -13.22 2.44 2.53
C VAL A 105 -14.16 1.32 2.96
N ALA A 106 -13.68 0.38 3.78
CA ALA A 106 -14.49 -0.72 4.30
C ALA A 106 -15.68 -0.22 5.14
N MET A 107 -15.45 0.77 6.00
CA MET A 107 -16.49 1.41 6.82
C MET A 107 -17.54 2.11 5.97
N ALA A 108 -17.14 2.78 4.88
CA ALA A 108 -18.08 3.43 3.96
C ALA A 108 -19.01 2.43 3.26
N LEU A 109 -18.56 1.18 3.08
CA LEU A 109 -19.36 0.07 2.56
C LEU A 109 -20.16 -0.67 3.65
N GLY A 110 -20.19 -0.15 4.88
CA GLY A 110 -20.88 -0.76 6.01
C GLY A 110 -20.12 -1.91 6.67
N GLY A 111 -18.86 -2.13 6.31
CA GLY A 111 -17.94 -3.02 7.02
C GLY A 111 -17.35 -2.37 8.29
N ASP A 112 -16.38 -3.04 8.88
CA ASP A 112 -15.67 -2.57 10.07
C ASP A 112 -14.16 -2.83 9.95
N GLY A 113 -13.35 -2.02 10.62
CA GLY A 113 -11.91 -2.24 10.74
C GLY A 113 -11.58 -3.00 12.00
N ILE A 114 -10.75 -4.04 11.90
CA ILE A 114 -10.16 -4.65 13.09
C ILE A 114 -8.91 -3.84 13.40
N VAL A 115 -9.07 -2.86 14.30
CA VAL A 115 -7.91 -2.21 14.90
C VAL A 115 -7.26 -3.23 15.82
N THR A 116 -6.33 -4.00 15.28
CA THR A 116 -5.32 -4.66 16.11
C THR A 116 -4.50 -3.55 16.75
N ILE A 117 -4.87 -3.18 17.98
CA ILE A 117 -3.92 -2.53 18.88
C ILE A 117 -2.82 -3.57 19.03
N ASP A 118 -1.70 -3.39 18.32
CA ASP A 118 -0.50 -4.16 18.60
C ASP A 118 -0.30 -4.10 20.11
N PRO A 119 -0.23 -5.25 20.82
CA PRO A 119 0.10 -5.21 22.22
C PRO A 119 1.44 -4.50 22.30
N ILE A 120 1.45 -3.31 22.92
CA ILE A 120 2.69 -2.64 23.30
C ILE A 120 3.51 -3.72 23.96
N GLU A 121 4.65 -4.11 23.36
CA GLU A 121 5.59 -5.03 23.96
C GLU A 121 5.90 -4.46 25.34
N THR A 122 5.23 -5.00 26.37
CA THR A 122 5.46 -4.66 27.77
C THR A 122 6.71 -5.44 28.16
N GLY A 123 7.82 -5.05 27.53
CA GLY A 123 9.14 -5.55 27.78
C GLY A 123 9.73 -4.83 28.97
N GLY A 124 9.82 -5.53 30.10
CA GLY A 124 10.87 -5.30 31.09
C GLY A 124 10.46 -4.59 32.37
N GLY A 125 9.67 -5.24 33.22
CA GLY A 125 9.81 -5.04 34.67
C GLY A 125 10.93 -5.95 35.19
N PRO A 126 12.00 -5.44 35.83
CA PRO A 126 12.92 -6.30 36.56
C PRO A 126 12.27 -6.77 37.87
N GLN A 127 12.59 -8.02 38.21
CA GLN A 127 12.33 -8.69 39.47
C GLN A 127 13.00 -7.97 40.66
#